data_AF-A0A836RU32-F1
#
_entry.id   AF-A0A836RU32-F1
#
_cell.length_a   1.000
_cell.length_b   1.000
_cell.length_c   1.000
_cell.angle_alpha   90.00
_cell.angle_beta   90.00
_cell.angle_gamma   90.00
#
_symmetry.space_group_name_H-M   'P 1'
#
loop_
_entity.id
_entity.type
_entity.pdbx_description
1 polymer ?
#
loop_
_entity_poly.entity_id
_entity_poly.type
_entity_poly.pdbx_seq_one_letter_code
_entity_poly.pdbx_strand_id
1 'polypeptide(L)'
;MAYTMDSIFLDASAETERIVKKLKQDVVQKLKKRGAVVGISGGIDSSIVLALCAKAFGPKKVLGVMMPEQDSNPESRELATKLAEKFGVDYVVEDMTAAVEGFGCYRRRDEAIKNVFPEFDSSFKAKIVLPTNILEKDTLNIFQLTIISPDGEEKTKRLPLKEYLQIVAASNFKQRSRMCMLYYHAE
;
A
#
# COMPACT_ATOMS: atom_id res chain seq x y z
N MET A 1 -1.69 30.18 -2.01
CA MET A 1 -0.22 30.35 -1.96
C MET A 1 0.30 30.19 -3.38
N ALA A 2 1.17 31.07 -3.84
CA ALA A 2 1.88 30.89 -5.11
C ALA A 2 3.10 30.00 -4.86
N TYR A 3 3.21 28.90 -5.59
CA TYR A 3 4.39 28.03 -5.53
C TYR A 3 5.53 28.66 -6.34
N THR A 4 6.74 28.60 -5.80
CA THR A 4 7.99 29.04 -6.46
C THR A 4 8.87 27.83 -6.74
N MET A 5 9.93 28.00 -7.54
CA MET A 5 10.95 26.95 -7.72
C MET A 5 11.54 26.49 -6.39
N ASP A 6 11.67 27.40 -5.42
CA ASP A 6 12.19 27.06 -4.10
C ASP A 6 11.22 26.25 -3.25
N SER A 7 9.95 26.14 -3.65
CA SER A 7 8.94 25.32 -2.94
C SER A 7 9.25 23.82 -2.99
N ILE A 8 10.21 23.38 -3.82
CA ILE A 8 10.71 22.00 -3.84
C ILE A 8 11.70 21.73 -2.71
N PHE A 9 12.32 22.77 -2.13
CA PHE A 9 13.25 22.62 -1.03
C PHE A 9 12.49 22.48 0.28
N LEU A 10 12.54 21.29 0.85
CA LEU A 10 11.87 20.94 2.10
C LEU A 10 12.87 20.93 3.25
N ASP A 11 12.65 21.75 4.27
CA ASP A 11 13.28 21.55 5.58
C ASP A 11 12.56 20.38 6.28
N ALA A 12 13.17 19.19 6.16
CA ALA A 12 12.61 17.97 6.72
C ALA A 12 12.48 18.01 8.26
N SER A 13 13.35 18.76 8.95
CA SER A 13 13.29 18.88 10.41
C SER A 13 12.09 19.73 10.83
N ALA A 14 11.96 20.92 10.23
CA ALA A 14 10.85 21.82 10.49
C ALA A 14 9.50 21.16 10.13
N GLU A 15 9.45 20.45 9.00
CA GLU A 15 8.24 19.74 8.57
C GLU A 15 7.89 18.58 9.50
N THR A 16 8.88 17.83 9.98
CA THR A 16 8.69 16.79 10.99
C THR A 16 8.06 17.36 12.26
N GLU A 17 8.57 18.49 12.76
CA GLU A 17 8.02 19.16 13.96
C GLU A 17 6.58 19.64 13.73
N ARG A 18 6.31 20.22 12.56
CA ARG A 18 4.98 20.67 12.16
C ARG A 18 3.98 19.52 12.16
N ILE A 19 4.33 18.38 11.54
CA ILE A 19 3.47 17.20 11.48
C ILE A 19 3.27 16.59 12.88
N VAL A 20 4.33 16.44 13.68
CA VAL A 20 4.24 15.94 15.05
C VAL A 20 3.32 16.79 15.93
N LYS A 21 3.42 18.12 15.82
CA LYS A 21 2.53 19.05 16.53
C LYS A 21 1.07 18.86 16.08
N LYS A 22 0.83 18.74 14.77
CA LYS A 22 -0.50 18.52 14.21
C LYS A 22 -1.10 17.19 14.66
N LEU A 23 -0.32 16.12 14.66
CA LEU A 23 -0.72 14.80 15.16
C LEU A 23 -1.16 14.85 16.63
N LYS A 24 -0.38 15.52 17.50
CA LYS A 24 -0.76 15.71 18.92
C LYS A 24 -2.07 16.48 19.05
N GLN A 25 -2.26 17.56 18.30
CA GLN A 25 -3.48 18.36 18.32
C GLN A 25 -4.70 17.56 17.86
N ASP A 26 -4.61 16.90 16.71
CA ASP A 26 -5.76 16.19 16.15
C ASP A 26 -6.10 14.94 16.96
N VAL A 27 -5.12 14.08 17.25
CA VAL A 27 -5.37 12.79 17.88
C VAL A 27 -5.68 12.93 19.37
N VAL A 28 -4.88 13.70 20.12
CA VAL A 28 -5.03 13.81 21.58
C VAL A 28 -6.06 14.86 21.95
N GLN A 29 -6.04 16.04 21.31
CA GLN A 29 -6.89 17.15 21.75
C GLN A 29 -8.27 17.13 21.10
N LYS A 30 -8.38 16.85 19.80
CA LYS A 30 -9.67 16.83 19.10
C LYS A 30 -10.37 15.48 19.19
N LEU A 31 -9.69 14.41 18.79
CA LEU A 31 -10.26 13.05 18.76
C LEU A 31 -10.26 12.37 20.13
N LYS A 32 -9.57 12.94 21.13
CA LYS A 32 -9.46 12.41 22.49
C LYS A 32 -8.93 10.97 22.56
N LYS A 33 -8.12 10.57 21.58
CA LYS A 33 -7.44 9.26 21.53
C LYS A 33 -6.08 9.35 22.20
N ARG A 34 -5.56 8.18 22.62
CA ARG A 34 -4.35 8.09 23.45
C ARG A 34 -3.08 7.73 22.67
N GLY A 35 -3.21 7.37 21.40
CA GLY A 35 -2.14 6.76 20.62
C GLY A 35 -2.54 6.57 19.16
N ALA A 36 -1.80 5.73 18.45
CA ALA A 36 -2.05 5.42 17.05
C ALA A 36 -1.87 3.93 16.73
N VAL A 37 -2.67 3.43 15.80
CA VAL A 37 -2.49 2.13 15.16
C VAL A 37 -2.05 2.38 13.72
N VAL A 38 -0.95 1.75 13.30
CA VAL A 38 -0.34 2.00 11.99
C VAL A 38 -0.12 0.68 11.28
N GLY A 39 -0.70 0.54 10.08
CA GLY A 39 -0.36 -0.56 9.17
C GLY A 39 1.07 -0.40 8.67
N ILE A 40 1.92 -1.40 8.89
CA ILE A 40 3.33 -1.39 8.48
C ILE A 40 3.61 -2.48 7.44
N SER A 41 4.24 -2.09 6.32
CA SER A 41 4.53 -2.99 5.19
C SER A 41 6.02 -3.07 4.83
N GLY A 42 6.89 -2.33 5.54
CA GLY A 42 8.29 -2.16 5.17
C GLY A 42 8.51 -1.13 4.05
N GLY A 43 7.44 -0.54 3.51
CA GLY A 43 7.53 0.56 2.55
C GLY A 43 7.85 1.90 3.22
N ILE A 44 8.43 2.82 2.46
CA ILE A 44 8.90 4.14 2.94
C ILE A 44 7.78 4.96 3.59
N ASP A 45 6.58 4.97 3.01
CA ASP A 45 5.46 5.77 3.51
C ASP A 45 5.02 5.31 4.90
N SER A 46 4.73 4.01 5.06
CA SER A 46 4.36 3.44 6.36
C SER A 46 5.46 3.58 7.40
N SER A 47 6.72 3.56 6.97
CA SER A 47 7.89 3.75 7.84
C SER A 47 7.97 5.16 8.40
N ILE A 48 7.75 6.17 7.55
CA ILE A 48 7.70 7.57 7.96
C ILE A 48 6.52 7.80 8.91
N VAL A 49 5.34 7.26 8.59
CA VAL A 49 4.15 7.40 9.45
C VAL A 49 4.40 6.79 10.83
N LEU A 50 4.93 5.57 10.91
CA LEU A 50 5.25 4.93 12.20
C LEU A 50 6.24 5.77 13.02
N ALA A 51 7.31 6.26 12.39
CA ALA A 51 8.33 7.09 13.03
C ALA A 51 7.74 8.40 13.58
N LEU A 52 6.91 9.07 12.80
CA LEU A 52 6.23 10.31 13.20
C LEU A 52 5.25 10.06 14.35
N CYS A 53 4.48 8.97 14.31
CA CYS A 53 3.58 8.57 15.40
C CYS A 53 4.35 8.25 16.68
N ALA A 54 5.46 7.51 16.59
CA ALA A 54 6.31 7.19 17.74
C ALA A 54 6.91 8.46 18.36
N LYS A 55 7.38 9.40 17.52
CA LYS A 55 7.86 10.72 17.97
C LYS A 55 6.75 11.57 18.60
N ALA A 56 5.52 11.48 18.08
CA ALA A 56 4.40 12.27 18.57
C ALA A 56 3.82 11.74 19.89
N PHE A 57 3.62 10.43 20.02
CA PHE A 57 2.85 9.84 21.12
C PHE A 57 3.72 9.06 22.12
N GLY A 58 4.95 8.77 21.75
CA GLY A 58 5.81 7.80 22.43
C GLY A 58 5.54 6.39 21.88
N PRO A 59 6.58 5.55 21.76
CA PRO A 59 6.47 4.27 21.06
C PRO A 59 5.51 3.28 21.73
N LYS A 60 5.36 3.35 23.06
CA LYS A 60 4.41 2.53 23.84
C LYS A 60 2.94 2.91 23.68
N LYS A 61 2.65 3.98 22.93
CA LYS A 61 1.29 4.38 22.55
C LYS A 61 1.05 4.20 21.05
N VAL A 62 1.93 3.48 20.38
CA VAL A 62 1.79 3.15 18.97
C VAL A 62 1.78 1.64 18.83
N LEU A 63 0.88 1.12 18.01
CA LEU A 63 0.84 -0.29 17.63
C LEU A 63 1.08 -0.40 16.12
N GLY A 64 2.11 -1.16 15.74
CA GLY A 64 2.32 -1.57 14.36
C GLY A 64 1.48 -2.80 14.03
N VAL A 65 0.79 -2.80 12.89
CA VAL A 65 0.03 -3.96 12.42
C VAL A 65 0.56 -4.39 11.06
N MET A 66 1.16 -5.58 10.99
CA MET A 66 1.57 -6.21 9.74
C MET A 66 0.42 -7.02 9.19
N MET A 67 0.07 -6.82 7.92
CA MET A 67 -1.08 -7.49 7.29
C MET A 67 -0.68 -8.24 6.02
N PRO A 68 0.19 -9.27 6.13
CA PRO A 68 0.56 -10.09 4.98
C PRO A 68 -0.66 -10.85 4.44
N GLU A 69 -0.55 -11.27 3.19
CA GLU A 69 -1.46 -12.24 2.57
C GLU A 69 -0.70 -13.03 1.51
N GLN A 70 -1.35 -13.99 0.87
CA GLN A 70 -0.74 -14.93 -0.08
C GLN A 70 0.18 -14.30 -1.14
N ASP A 71 -0.16 -13.13 -1.70
CA ASP A 71 0.66 -12.46 -2.72
C ASP A 71 1.71 -11.49 -2.13
N SER A 72 1.90 -11.44 -0.81
CA SER A 72 2.81 -10.51 -0.16
C SER A 72 4.26 -10.98 -0.26
N ASN A 73 5.20 -10.04 -0.48
CA ASN A 73 6.62 -10.34 -0.48
C ASN A 73 7.10 -10.69 0.94
N PRO A 74 7.75 -11.86 1.16
CA PRO A 74 8.31 -12.22 2.45
C PRO A 74 9.26 -11.15 3.05
N GLU A 75 10.04 -10.46 2.22
CA GLU A 75 10.97 -9.40 2.65
C GLU A 75 10.25 -8.21 3.30
N SER A 76 9.00 -7.94 2.90
CA SER A 76 8.20 -6.86 3.48
C SER A 76 8.00 -7.04 4.99
N ARG A 77 7.88 -8.29 5.45
CA ARG A 77 7.74 -8.60 6.87
C ARG A 77 9.02 -8.30 7.64
N GLU A 78 10.17 -8.73 7.12
CA GLU A 78 11.46 -8.50 7.77
C GLU A 78 11.76 -7.00 7.91
N LEU A 79 11.51 -6.22 6.85
CA LEU A 79 11.68 -4.77 6.87
C LEU A 79 10.73 -4.09 7.86
N ALA A 80 9.47 -4.53 7.93
CA ALA A 80 8.50 -4.01 8.89
C ALA A 80 8.90 -4.34 10.35
N THR A 81 9.43 -5.54 10.60
CA THR A 81 9.93 -5.94 11.93
C THR A 81 11.11 -5.05 12.35
N LYS A 82 12.13 -4.92 11.49
CA LYS A 82 13.29 -4.05 11.76
C LYS A 82 12.88 -2.60 12.03
N LEU A 83 11.88 -2.10 11.30
CA LEU A 83 11.32 -0.77 11.53
C LEU A 83 10.70 -0.66 12.92
N ALA A 84 9.82 -1.57 13.30
CA ALA A 84 9.14 -1.54 14.60
C ALA A 84 10.15 -1.61 15.76
N GLU A 85 11.12 -2.51 15.66
CA GLU A 85 12.22 -2.67 16.63
C GLU A 85 13.07 -1.41 16.74
N LYS A 86 13.44 -0.80 15.61
CA LYS A 86 14.23 0.44 15.57
C LYS A 86 13.56 1.59 16.33
N PHE A 87 12.23 1.67 16.29
CA PHE A 87 11.47 2.71 17.00
C PHE A 87 10.94 2.24 18.36
N GLY A 88 11.21 1.00 18.79
CA GLY A 88 10.73 0.44 20.06
C GLY A 88 9.20 0.29 20.14
N VAL A 89 8.54 0.21 18.98
CA VAL A 89 7.09 0.12 18.83
C VAL A 89 6.66 -1.34 18.88
N ASP A 90 5.63 -1.64 19.68
CA ASP A 90 5.06 -2.98 19.75
C ASP A 90 4.27 -3.26 18.45
N TYR A 91 4.24 -4.52 18.00
CA TYR A 91 3.58 -4.89 16.76
C TYR A 91 2.87 -6.26 16.82
N VAL A 92 1.90 -6.44 15.93
CA VAL A 92 1.17 -7.69 15.71
C VAL A 92 1.15 -8.05 14.24
N VAL A 93 0.86 -9.32 13.94
CA VAL A 93 0.74 -9.85 12.58
C VAL A 93 -0.66 -10.43 12.39
N GLU A 94 -1.37 -9.93 11.39
CA GLU A 94 -2.72 -10.35 11.00
C GLU A 94 -2.68 -10.93 9.58
N ASP A 95 -2.81 -12.24 9.45
CA ASP A 95 -2.86 -12.88 8.12
C ASP A 95 -4.21 -12.57 7.46
N MET A 96 -4.16 -11.80 6.37
CA MET A 96 -5.34 -11.36 5.64
C MET A 96 -5.75 -12.32 4.51
N THR A 97 -5.03 -13.42 4.30
CA THR A 97 -5.25 -14.34 3.15
C THR A 97 -6.69 -14.83 3.10
N ALA A 98 -7.18 -15.45 4.18
CA ALA A 98 -8.53 -16.02 4.21
C ALA A 98 -9.63 -14.95 4.03
N ALA A 99 -9.43 -13.76 4.60
CA ALA A 99 -10.39 -12.65 4.44
C ALA A 99 -10.43 -12.14 2.99
N VAL A 100 -9.25 -11.92 2.38
CA VAL A 100 -9.12 -11.45 1.00
C VAL A 100 -9.63 -12.49 0.00
N GLU A 101 -9.38 -13.78 0.27
CA GLU A 101 -9.92 -14.90 -0.48
C GLU A 101 -11.44 -15.03 -0.32
N GLY A 102 -11.97 -14.87 0.89
CA GLY A 102 -13.41 -14.89 1.17
C GLY A 102 -14.16 -13.77 0.46
N PHE A 103 -13.54 -12.61 0.31
CA PHE A 103 -14.05 -11.54 -0.55
C PHE A 103 -13.88 -11.82 -2.04
N GLY A 104 -13.21 -12.92 -2.42
CA GLY A 104 -12.94 -13.37 -3.78
C GLY A 104 -12.13 -12.37 -4.60
N CYS A 105 -11.21 -11.65 -3.97
CA CYS A 105 -10.36 -10.67 -4.64
C CYS A 105 -9.45 -11.34 -5.68
N TYR A 106 -8.80 -12.45 -5.33
CA TYR A 106 -7.94 -13.22 -6.23
C TYR A 106 -8.74 -13.71 -7.44
N ARG A 107 -9.84 -14.43 -7.21
CA ARG A 107 -10.73 -14.93 -8.27
C ARG A 107 -11.18 -13.83 -9.23
N ARG A 108 -11.67 -12.68 -8.71
CA ARG A 108 -12.17 -11.57 -9.55
C ARG A 108 -11.06 -10.89 -10.34
N ARG A 109 -9.86 -10.75 -9.77
CA ARG A 109 -8.67 -10.25 -10.48
C ARG A 109 -8.28 -11.20 -11.60
N ASP A 110 -8.14 -12.48 -11.29
CA ASP A 110 -7.66 -13.50 -12.21
C ASP A 110 -8.66 -13.71 -13.36
N GLU A 111 -9.96 -13.61 -13.11
CA GLU A 111 -11.01 -13.59 -14.15
C GLU A 111 -10.81 -12.44 -15.14
N ALA A 112 -10.54 -11.22 -14.64
CA ALA A 112 -10.28 -10.07 -15.51
C ALA A 112 -8.99 -10.22 -16.32
N ILE A 113 -7.94 -10.78 -15.72
CA ILE A 113 -6.69 -11.08 -16.43
C ILE A 113 -6.92 -12.14 -17.51
N LYS A 114 -7.66 -13.22 -17.18
CA LYS A 114 -8.02 -14.30 -18.12
C LYS A 114 -8.81 -13.80 -19.32
N ASN A 115 -9.67 -12.80 -19.15
CA ASN A 115 -10.39 -12.19 -20.27
C ASN A 115 -9.45 -11.48 -21.27
N VAL A 116 -8.25 -11.08 -20.85
CA VAL A 116 -7.21 -10.49 -21.73
C VAL A 116 -6.22 -11.55 -22.22
N PHE A 117 -5.89 -12.50 -21.35
CA PHE A 117 -4.97 -13.63 -21.60
C PHE A 117 -5.63 -14.93 -21.17
N PRO A 118 -6.36 -15.63 -22.07
CA PRO A 118 -7.02 -16.89 -21.76
C PRO A 118 -6.06 -17.97 -21.21
N GLU A 119 -4.77 -17.86 -21.52
CA GLU A 119 -3.72 -18.74 -21.01
C GLU A 119 -3.27 -18.47 -19.56
N PHE A 120 -3.72 -17.38 -18.94
CA PHE A 120 -3.30 -16.99 -17.59
C PHE A 120 -3.80 -17.96 -16.52
N ASP A 121 -2.93 -18.36 -15.61
CA ASP A 121 -3.27 -19.08 -14.38
C ASP A 121 -2.46 -18.56 -13.18
N SER A 122 -2.61 -19.17 -12.02
CA SER A 122 -1.96 -18.74 -10.77
C SER A 122 -0.44 -18.88 -10.76
N SER A 123 0.16 -19.57 -11.73
CA SER A 123 1.62 -19.67 -11.88
C SER A 123 2.22 -18.42 -12.53
N PHE A 124 1.41 -17.63 -13.24
CA PHE A 124 1.85 -16.40 -13.90
C PHE A 124 1.87 -15.22 -12.93
N LYS A 125 2.81 -14.32 -13.13
CA LYS A 125 2.76 -12.98 -12.52
C LYS A 125 2.06 -12.02 -13.47
N ALA A 126 1.41 -11.00 -12.93
CA ALA A 126 0.76 -9.96 -13.72
C ALA A 126 1.10 -8.56 -13.19
N LYS A 127 1.37 -7.63 -14.10
CA LYS A 127 1.61 -6.21 -13.79
C LYS A 127 0.84 -5.32 -14.77
N ILE A 128 0.21 -4.27 -14.26
CA ILE A 128 -0.35 -3.19 -15.08
C ILE A 128 0.78 -2.21 -15.36
N VAL A 129 1.00 -1.88 -16.63
CA VAL A 129 2.05 -0.95 -17.05
C VAL A 129 1.44 0.21 -17.84
N LEU A 130 2.04 1.38 -17.67
CA LEU A 130 1.83 2.52 -18.54
C LEU A 130 2.99 2.56 -19.55
N PRO A 131 2.74 2.91 -20.82
CA PRO A 131 3.81 3.09 -21.80
C PRO A 131 4.84 4.10 -21.30
N THR A 132 6.14 3.79 -21.45
CA THR A 132 7.25 4.64 -20.99
C THR A 132 7.46 5.89 -21.84
N ASN A 133 6.89 5.94 -23.06
CA ASN A 133 7.11 7.02 -24.03
C ASN A 133 6.10 8.17 -23.85
N ILE A 134 5.80 8.54 -22.61
CA ILE A 134 4.80 9.56 -22.24
C ILE A 134 5.11 10.94 -22.86
N LEU A 135 6.38 11.20 -23.19
CA LEU A 135 6.87 12.47 -23.74
C LEU A 135 6.99 12.47 -25.28
N GLU A 136 6.85 11.31 -25.93
CA GLU A 136 6.92 11.20 -27.40
C GLU A 136 5.50 11.28 -27.98
N LYS A 137 5.14 12.51 -28.39
CA LYS A 137 4.02 12.97 -29.26
C LYS A 137 2.82 12.00 -29.51
N ASP A 138 1.62 12.54 -29.27
CA ASP A 138 0.31 12.09 -29.80
C ASP A 138 -0.09 10.63 -29.54
N THR A 139 0.31 10.06 -28.41
CA THR A 139 -0.20 8.75 -27.96
C THR A 139 -1.12 8.90 -26.75
N LEU A 140 -2.28 8.24 -26.81
CA LEU A 140 -3.16 8.13 -25.64
C LEU A 140 -2.49 7.23 -24.59
N ASN A 141 -2.48 7.67 -23.34
CA ASN A 141 -2.02 6.87 -22.20
C ASN A 141 -2.98 5.70 -21.94
N ILE A 142 -2.75 4.61 -22.66
CA ILE A 142 -3.56 3.40 -22.57
C ILE A 142 -2.86 2.41 -21.65
N PHE A 143 -3.54 2.01 -20.58
CA PHE A 143 -3.06 0.95 -19.69
C PHE A 143 -2.85 -0.36 -20.46
N GLN A 144 -1.74 -1.01 -20.18
CA GLN A 144 -1.40 -2.32 -20.70
C GLN A 144 -1.30 -3.31 -19.55
N LEU A 145 -1.58 -4.57 -19.84
CA LEU A 145 -1.40 -5.68 -18.92
C LEU A 145 -0.28 -6.57 -19.46
N THR A 146 0.70 -6.82 -18.61
CA THR A 146 1.79 -7.77 -18.87
C THR A 146 1.60 -8.98 -17.98
N ILE A 147 1.57 -10.17 -18.58
CA ILE A 147 1.71 -11.44 -17.86
C ILE A 147 3.14 -11.97 -18.04
N ILE A 148 3.67 -12.61 -17.01
CA ILE A 148 5.01 -13.19 -16.98
C ILE A 148 4.84 -14.67 -16.64
N SER A 149 5.27 -15.55 -17.55
CA SER A 149 5.24 -17.00 -17.33
C SER A 149 6.26 -17.44 -16.27
N PRO A 150 6.12 -18.66 -15.72
CA PRO A 150 7.13 -19.24 -14.83
C PRO A 150 8.55 -19.28 -15.45
N ASP A 151 8.62 -19.42 -16.77
CA ASP A 151 9.88 -19.44 -17.55
C ASP A 151 10.43 -18.02 -17.81
N GLY A 152 9.73 -16.97 -17.37
CA GLY A 152 10.16 -15.57 -17.50
C GLY A 152 9.76 -14.90 -18.82
N GLU A 153 9.00 -15.57 -19.69
CA GLU A 153 8.48 -14.96 -20.92
C GLU A 153 7.41 -13.91 -20.59
N GLU A 154 7.61 -12.68 -21.05
CA GLU A 154 6.63 -11.60 -20.88
C GLU A 154 5.73 -11.46 -22.12
N LYS A 155 4.42 -11.39 -21.90
CA LYS A 155 3.44 -11.02 -22.94
C LYS A 155 2.66 -9.80 -22.51
N THR A 156 2.57 -8.81 -23.39
CA THR A 156 1.90 -7.54 -23.10
C THR A 156 0.76 -7.28 -24.08
N LYS A 157 -0.42 -6.92 -23.56
CA LYS A 157 -1.60 -6.55 -24.35
C LYS A 157 -2.22 -5.28 -23.79
N ARG A 158 -2.97 -4.57 -24.63
CA ARG A 158 -3.85 -3.47 -24.17
C ARG A 158 -4.83 -4.02 -23.13
N LEU A 159 -4.96 -3.31 -22.01
CA LEU A 159 -5.93 -3.65 -20.97
C LEU A 159 -7.24 -2.89 -21.25
N PRO A 160 -8.34 -3.58 -21.60
CA PRO A 160 -9.61 -2.90 -21.81
C PRO A 160 -10.16 -2.34 -20.49
N LEU A 161 -10.99 -1.28 -20.59
CA LEU A 161 -11.45 -0.51 -19.44
C LEU A 161 -12.22 -1.38 -18.42
N LYS A 162 -13.04 -2.31 -18.91
CA LYS A 162 -13.85 -3.18 -18.04
C LYS A 162 -12.96 -4.03 -17.14
N GLU A 163 -11.97 -4.70 -17.71
CA GLU A 163 -11.02 -5.57 -17.00
C GLU A 163 -10.12 -4.73 -16.07
N TYR A 164 -9.67 -3.55 -16.51
CA TYR A 164 -8.96 -2.60 -15.65
C TYR A 164 -9.76 -2.26 -14.39
N LEU A 165 -11.01 -1.84 -14.55
CA LEU A 165 -11.88 -1.47 -13.43
C LEU A 165 -12.13 -2.65 -12.49
N GLN A 166 -12.25 -3.87 -13.02
CA GLN A 166 -12.41 -5.08 -12.21
C GLN A 166 -11.15 -5.40 -11.39
N ILE A 167 -9.95 -5.31 -11.98
CA ILE A 167 -8.68 -5.50 -11.27
C ILE A 167 -8.51 -4.44 -10.18
N VAL A 168 -8.77 -3.17 -10.50
CA VAL A 168 -8.71 -2.06 -9.54
C VAL A 168 -9.72 -2.24 -8.42
N ALA A 169 -10.95 -2.68 -8.72
CA ALA A 169 -11.97 -2.94 -7.71
C ALA A 169 -11.53 -4.05 -6.74
N ALA A 170 -11.02 -5.17 -7.24
CA ALA A 170 -10.48 -6.26 -6.41
C ALA A 170 -9.31 -5.78 -5.54
N SER A 171 -8.41 -4.98 -6.10
CA SER A 171 -7.25 -4.43 -5.39
C SER A 171 -7.66 -3.45 -4.30
N ASN A 172 -8.59 -2.54 -4.59
CA ASN A 172 -9.14 -1.61 -3.61
C ASN A 172 -9.88 -2.33 -2.49
N PHE A 173 -10.59 -3.41 -2.79
CA PHE A 173 -11.28 -4.20 -1.78
C PHE A 173 -10.29 -4.85 -0.79
N LYS A 174 -9.17 -5.40 -1.30
CA LYS A 174 -8.04 -5.89 -0.49
C LYS A 174 -7.45 -4.79 0.41
N GLN A 175 -7.30 -3.56 -0.06
CA GLN A 175 -6.81 -2.46 0.79
C GLN A 175 -7.83 -2.05 1.85
N ARG A 176 -9.12 -2.05 1.51
CA ARG A 176 -10.20 -1.71 2.47
C ARG A 176 -10.35 -2.76 3.56
N SER A 177 -10.20 -4.04 3.26
CA SER A 177 -10.24 -5.09 4.28
C SER A 177 -9.10 -4.94 5.29
N ARG A 178 -7.90 -4.55 4.84
CA ARG A 178 -6.77 -4.19 5.73
C ARG A 178 -7.10 -3.00 6.63
N MET A 179 -7.76 -1.97 6.09
CA MET A 179 -8.21 -0.84 6.91
C MET A 179 -9.20 -1.25 8.00
N CYS A 180 -10.12 -2.18 7.71
CA CYS A 180 -11.02 -2.73 8.73
C CYS A 180 -10.26 -3.40 9.88
N MET A 181 -9.17 -4.11 9.57
CA MET A 181 -8.31 -4.73 10.60
C MET A 181 -7.61 -3.68 11.47
N LEU A 182 -7.16 -2.56 10.88
CA LEU A 182 -6.60 -1.45 11.65
C LEU A 182 -7.64 -0.82 12.60
N TYR A 183 -8.90 -0.71 12.18
CA TYR A 183 -9.95 -0.23 13.06
C TYR A 183 -10.21 -1.18 14.23
N TYR A 184 -10.21 -2.50 14.00
CA TYR A 184 -10.33 -3.49 15.08
C TYR A 184 -9.28 -3.28 16.18
N HIS A 185 -8.02 -3.05 15.81
CA HIS A 185 -6.94 -2.79 16.76
C HIS A 185 -7.00 -1.40 17.41
N ALA A 186 -7.84 -0.49 16.89
CA ALA A 186 -7.96 0.90 17.36
C ALA A 186 -9.18 1.15 18.28
N GLU A 187 -10.04 0.16 18.45
CA GLU A 187 -11.15 0.14 19.42
C GLU A 187 -10.68 -0.30 20.82
#